data_AF-A0A430BZC3-F1
#
_entry.id   AF-A0A430BZC3-F1
#
_cell.length_a   1.000
_cell.length_b   1.000
_cell.length_c   1.000
_cell.angle_alpha   90.00
_cell.angle_beta   90.00
_cell.angle_gamma   90.00
#
_symmetry.space_group_name_H-M   'P 1'
#
loop_
_entity.id
_entity.type
_entity.pdbx_description
1 polymer ?
#
loop_
_entity_poly.entity_id
_entity_poly.type
_entity_poly.pdbx_seq_one_letter_code
_entity_poly.pdbx_strand_id
1 'polypeptide(L)' 'MGFQPRHGYPSKAAIDRTVTSMVAAAEKAGIDVGAIEVSPDGRIRIVDTRAVASAPASEFDRWESQL' A
#
# COMPACT_ATOMS: atom_id res chain seq x y z
N MET A 1 -11.45 28.66 -16.67
CA MET A 1 -10.36 27.67 -16.80
C MET A 1 -9.78 27.43 -15.41
N GLY A 2 -9.97 26.23 -14.85
CA GLY A 2 -9.46 25.91 -13.51
C GLY A 2 -7.95 25.70 -13.54
N PHE A 3 -7.23 26.31 -12.60
CA PHE A 3 -5.82 26.00 -12.36
C PHE A 3 -5.72 24.56 -11.87
N GLN A 4 -5.34 23.63 -12.75
CA GLN A 4 -4.87 22.32 -12.33
C GLN A 4 -3.39 22.46 -11.97
N PRO A 5 -3.00 22.33 -10.69
CA PRO A 5 -1.60 22.34 -10.33
C PRO A 5 -0.91 21.22 -11.10
N ARG A 6 0.22 21.54 -11.75
CA ARG A 6 1.07 20.53 -12.38
C ARG A 6 1.49 19.57 -11.29
N HIS A 7 0.92 18.36 -11.27
CA HIS A 7 1.28 17.33 -10.31
C HIS A 7 2.67 16.81 -10.69
N GLY A 8 3.70 17.57 -10.32
CA GLY A 8 5.07 17.07 -10.35
C GLY A 8 5.19 15.92 -9.37
N TYR A 9 6.12 15.01 -9.64
CA TYR A 9 6.39 13.91 -8.73
C TYR A 9 6.66 14.46 -7.33
N PRO A 10 5.99 13.96 -6.28
CA PRO A 10 6.14 14.50 -4.95
C PRO A 10 7.60 14.41 -4.50
N SER A 11 8.09 15.46 -3.83
CA SER A 11 9.44 15.43 -3.28
C SER A 11 9.55 14.34 -2.22
N LYS A 12 10.75 13.79 -2.00
CA LYS A 12 10.98 12.78 -0.97
C LYS A 12 10.38 13.19 0.39
N ALA A 13 10.62 14.42 0.81
CA ALA A 13 10.09 14.93 2.08
C ALA A 13 8.55 15.02 2.12
N ALA A 14 7.89 15.24 0.98
CA ALA A 14 6.43 15.18 0.91
C ALA A 14 5.94 13.73 1.05
N ILE A 15 6.58 12.79 0.35
CA ILE A 15 6.28 11.35 0.46
C ILE A 15 6.45 10.88 1.90
N ASP A 16 7.59 11.15 2.53
CA ASP A 16 7.91 10.70 3.89
C ASP A 16 6.84 11.17 4.90
N ARG A 17 6.45 12.45 4.82
CA ARG A 17 5.40 13.01 5.71
C ARG A 17 4.04 12.37 5.46
N THR A 18 3.64 12.23 4.20
CA THR A 18 2.34 11.65 3.85
C THR A 18 2.28 10.19 4.27
N VAL A 19 3.31 9.41 3.94
CA VAL A 19 3.43 7.99 4.30
C VAL A 19 3.37 7.81 5.81
N THR A 20 4.17 8.56 6.57
CA THR A 20 4.17 8.47 8.05
C THR A 20 2.78 8.75 8.64
N SER A 21 2.11 9.78 8.13
CA SER A 21 0.78 10.18 8.60
C SER A 21 -0.28 9.13 8.26
N MET A 22 -0.17 8.54 7.07
CA MET A 22 -1.05 7.49 6.57
C MET A 22 -0.91 6.20 7.37
N VAL A 23 0.32 5.75 7.65
CA VAL A 23 0.59 4.57 8.49
C VAL A 23 0.01 4.78 9.89
N ALA A 24 0.30 5.91 10.53
CA ALA A 24 -0.21 6.20 11.86
C ALA A 24 -1.75 6.26 11.92
N ALA A 25 -2.40 6.74 10.86
CA ALA A 25 -3.87 6.73 10.77
C ALA A 25 -4.42 5.30 10.58
N ALA A 26 -3.77 4.48 9.76
CA ALA A 26 -4.14 3.09 9.53
C ALA A 26 -4.03 2.25 10.82
N GLU A 27 -2.91 2.37 11.54
CA GLU A 27 -2.71 1.69 12.83
C GLU A 27 -3.77 2.08 13.86
N LYS A 28 -4.11 3.37 13.96
CA LYS A 28 -5.20 3.86 14.84
C LYS A 28 -6.57 3.33 14.43
N ALA A 29 -6.77 3.03 13.15
CA ALA A 29 -7.97 2.41 12.64
C ALA A 29 -7.97 0.87 12.79
N GLY A 30 -6.92 0.29 13.38
CA GLY A 30 -6.78 -1.15 13.56
C GLY A 30 -6.37 -1.90 12.29
N ILE A 31 -5.88 -1.18 11.27
CA ILE A 31 -5.31 -1.76 10.06
C ILE A 31 -3.85 -2.06 10.35
N ASP A 32 -3.45 -3.32 10.15
CA ASP A 32 -2.05 -3.73 10.25
C ASP A 32 -1.39 -3.52 8.88
N VAL A 33 -0.45 -2.59 8.79
CA VAL A 33 0.10 -2.15 7.51
C VAL A 33 1.17 -3.13 7.03
N GLY A 34 0.90 -3.83 5.93
CA GLY A 34 1.83 -4.79 5.32
C GLY A 34 2.66 -4.22 4.17
N ALA A 35 2.11 -3.28 3.41
CA ALA A 35 2.82 -2.65 2.29
C ALA A 35 2.29 -1.24 1.98
N ILE A 36 3.12 -0.47 1.28
CA ILE A 36 2.79 0.87 0.78
C ILE A 36 3.16 0.93 -0.69
N GLU A 37 2.19 1.25 -1.54
CA GLU A 37 2.39 1.37 -2.98
C GLU A 37 2.28 2.84 -3.39
N VAL A 38 3.24 3.31 -4.18
CA VAL A 38 3.23 4.66 -4.76
C VAL A 38 3.13 4.52 -6.28
N SER A 39 2.02 4.98 -6.84
CA SER A 39 1.78 4.95 -8.28
C SER A 39 2.48 6.12 -8.98
N PRO A 40 2.87 5.99 -10.26
CA PRO A 40 3.47 7.07 -11.03
C PRO A 40 2.59 8.32 -11.16
N ASP A 41 1.28 8.17 -10.98
CA ASP A 41 0.29 9.27 -10.96
C ASP A 41 0.17 9.96 -9.59
N GLY A 42 0.99 9.57 -8.61
CA GLY A 42 1.05 10.17 -7.28
C GLY A 42 0.08 9.57 -6.25
N ARG A 43 -0.69 8.53 -6.61
CA ARG A 43 -1.56 7.84 -5.64
C ARG A 43 -0.73 6.98 -4.69
N ILE A 44 -1.03 7.08 -3.39
CA ILE A 44 -0.44 6.24 -2.33
C ILE A 44 -1.52 5.30 -1.80
N ARG A 45 -1.24 4.00 -1.82
CA ARG A 45 -2.14 2.95 -1.31
C ARG A 45 -1.49 2.25 -0.12
N ILE A 46 -2.26 2.05 0.94
CA ILE A 46 -1.90 1.19 2.09
C ILE A 46 -2.51 -0.19 1.85
N VAL A 47 -1.73 -1.23 2.08
CA VAL A 47 -2.18 -2.62 2.01
C VAL A 47 -2.19 -3.21 3.42
N ASP A 48 -3.34 -3.71 3.85
CA ASP A 48 -3.51 -4.43 5.11
C ASP A 48 -2.84 -5.81 5.00
N THR A 49 -2.07 -6.22 6.01
CA THR A 49 -1.45 -7.55 6.08
C THR A 49 -2.48 -8.68 5.92
N ARG A 50 -3.71 -8.46 6.41
CA ARG A 50 -4.83 -9.42 6.30
C ARG A 50 -5.49 -9.40 4.93
N ALA A 51 -5.36 -8.29 4.19
CA ALA A 51 -5.86 -8.17 2.82
C ALA A 51 -4.90 -8.77 1.80
N VAL A 52 -3.66 -9.07 2.18
CA VAL A 52 -2.81 -9.99 1.42
C VAL A 52 -3.41 -11.38 1.62
N ALA A 53 -4.44 -11.69 0.83
CA ALA A 53 -4.88 -13.06 0.64
C ALA A 53 -3.60 -13.88 0.37
N SER A 54 -3.44 -14.98 1.13
CA SER A 54 -2.39 -15.97 0.89
C SER A 54 -2.19 -16.09 -0.61
N ALA A 55 -0.93 -15.95 -1.05
CA ALA A 55 -0.55 -16.07 -2.45
C ALA A 55 -1.37 -17.19 -3.11
N PRO A 56 -1.74 -17.07 -4.41
CA PRO A 56 -2.34 -18.20 -5.10
C PRO A 56 -1.43 -19.39 -4.84
N ALA A 57 -1.92 -20.37 -4.06
CA ALA A 57 -1.16 -21.55 -3.70
C ALA A 57 -0.61 -22.07 -5.01
N SER A 58 0.72 -22.08 -5.13
CA SER A 58 1.32 -22.73 -6.29
C SER A 58 0.78 -24.15 -6.32
N GLU A 59 0.73 -24.79 -7.49
CA GLU A 59 0.27 -26.18 -7.55
C GLU A 59 1.05 -27.06 -6.56
N PHE A 60 2.31 -26.70 -6.29
CA PHE A 60 3.14 -27.32 -5.26
C PHE A 60 2.57 -27.16 -3.83
N ASP A 61 2.18 -25.95 -3.41
CA ASP A 61 1.61 -25.70 -2.08
C ASP A 61 0.27 -26.45 -1.87
N ARG A 62 -0.51 -26.63 -2.94
CA ARG A 62 -1.77 -27.40 -2.91
C ARG A 62 -1.52 -28.90 -2.72
N TRP A 63 -0.40 -29.43 -3.23
CA TRP A 63 -0.04 -30.83 -3.07
C TRP A 63 0.45 -31.13 -1.65
N GLU A 64 1.25 -30.24 -1.06
CA GLU A 64 1.80 -30.43 0.29
C GLU A 64 0.71 -30.47 1.38
N SER A 65 -0.38 -29.70 1.22
CA SER A 65 -1.48 -29.68 2.18
C SER A 65 -2.36 -30.94 2.20
N GLN A 66 -2.10 -31.93 1.34
CA GLN A 66 -2.86 -33.19 1.24
C GLN A 66 -2.12 -34.40 1.83
N LEU A 67 -0.90 -34.20 2.32
CA LEU A 67 -0.11 -35.18 3.07
C LEU A 67 -0.33 -35.02 4.58
#